data_AF-N9UVQ3-F1
#
_entry.id   AF-N9UVQ3-F1
#
_cell.length_a   1.000
_cell.length_b   1.000
_cell.length_c   1.000
_cell.angle_alpha   90.00
_cell.angle_beta   90.00
_cell.angle_gamma   90.00
#
_symmetry.space_group_name_H-M   'P 1'
#
loop_
_entity.id
_entity.type
_entity.pdbx_description
1 polymer ?
#
loop_
_entity_poly.entity_id
_entity_poly.type
_entity_poly.pdbx_seq_one_letter_code
_entity_poly.pdbx_strand_id
1 'polypeptide(L)'
;MSTIIVTSIASLVVFIIVIVGYVIKRKENGYVSFYNPEFKPDVIALEEMVNDIKAVYSRPVKDTSVFIDIPRLAPKVQVFKDSLLVVSGPKISEQNPDYQAEECIKAVVCGLASSLDEKELANKLTSTYDKYFPYVSGKRNGDAAIFGESYLKENIKEEDLVLSILKTITQCMFASAVQYYVPLRMKFPYRDVPNGWRVDIDITPKTVIIKHHKREASVITDQFFFEWSLKLIIDRSSKEISEIKTCVEYVNFSDQCNVADQNKFRQIIDALNK
;
A
#
# COMPACT_ATOMS: atom_id res chain seq x y z
N MET A 1 32.08 -8.76 59.63
CA MET A 1 31.07 -8.07 58.80
C MET A 1 31.58 -7.62 57.43
N SER A 2 32.89 -7.42 57.24
CA SER A 2 33.48 -6.98 55.95
C SER A 2 33.50 -8.06 54.86
N THR A 3 33.84 -9.30 55.18
CA THR A 3 34.08 -10.36 54.17
C THR A 3 32.82 -10.86 53.45
N ILE A 4 31.67 -10.89 54.15
CA ILE A 4 30.38 -11.36 53.59
C ILE A 4 29.79 -10.36 52.59
N ILE A 5 30.03 -9.06 52.82
CA ILE A 5 29.57 -7.99 51.93
C ILE A 5 30.40 -8.01 50.64
N VAL A 6 31.72 -8.20 50.75
CA VAL A 6 32.63 -8.27 49.59
C VAL A 6 32.32 -9.48 48.71
N THR A 7 32.07 -10.66 49.27
CA THR A 7 31.71 -11.85 48.48
C THR A 7 30.34 -11.74 47.83
N SER A 8 29.38 -11.09 48.48
CA SER A 8 28.04 -10.84 47.91
C SER A 8 28.10 -9.88 46.73
N ILE A 9 28.88 -8.80 46.83
CA ILE A 9 29.08 -7.84 45.74
C ILE A 9 29.81 -8.50 44.56
N ALA A 10 30.87 -9.28 44.82
CA ALA A 10 31.59 -9.99 43.77
C ALA A 10 30.70 -10.97 43.00
N SER A 11 29.84 -11.70 43.72
CA SER A 11 28.89 -12.65 43.11
C SER A 11 27.84 -11.93 42.25
N LEU A 12 27.34 -10.77 42.71
CA LEU A 12 26.38 -9.96 41.96
C LEU A 12 26.98 -9.42 40.66
N VAL A 13 28.22 -8.94 40.70
CA VAL A 13 28.92 -8.41 39.52
C VAL A 13 29.14 -9.50 38.48
N VAL A 14 29.59 -10.69 38.91
CA VAL A 14 29.76 -11.83 38.00
C VAL A 14 28.43 -12.26 37.38
N PHE A 15 27.35 -12.30 38.17
CA PHE A 15 26.02 -12.64 37.68
C PHE A 15 25.50 -11.64 36.63
N ILE A 16 25.69 -10.33 36.87
CA ILE A 16 25.30 -9.29 35.91
C ILE A 16 26.11 -9.42 34.61
N ILE A 17 27.42 -9.64 34.69
CA ILE A 17 28.28 -9.80 33.50
C ILE A 17 27.84 -11.02 32.68
N VAL A 18 27.53 -12.15 33.34
CA VAL A 18 27.07 -13.37 32.67
C VAL A 18 25.70 -13.15 32.01
N ILE A 19 24.75 -12.47 32.68
CA ILE A 19 23.44 -12.17 32.10
C ILE A 19 23.57 -11.22 30.92
N VAL A 20 24.33 -10.14 31.05
CA VAL A 20 24.53 -9.17 29.97
C VAL A 20 25.24 -9.82 28.78
N GLY A 21 26.28 -10.62 29.03
CA GLY A 21 26.95 -11.41 28.00
C GLY A 21 26.03 -12.42 27.31
N TYR A 22 25.16 -13.09 28.08
CA TYR A 22 24.17 -14.02 27.53
C TYR A 22 23.09 -13.30 26.70
N VAL A 23 22.60 -12.14 27.15
CA VAL A 23 21.62 -11.32 26.42
C VAL A 23 22.22 -10.78 25.12
N ILE A 24 23.46 -10.29 25.14
CA ILE A 24 24.18 -9.81 23.94
C ILE A 24 24.37 -10.99 22.96
N LYS A 25 24.87 -12.13 23.43
CA LYS A 25 25.08 -13.33 22.59
C LYS A 25 23.76 -13.87 22.02
N ARG A 26 22.66 -13.81 22.76
CA ARG A 26 21.33 -14.20 22.27
C ARG A 26 20.79 -13.21 21.23
N LYS A 27 21.17 -11.93 21.33
CA LYS A 27 20.84 -10.90 20.33
C LYS A 27 21.60 -11.11 19.02
N GLU A 28 22.83 -11.63 19.08
CA GLU A 28 23.63 -11.98 17.89
C GLU A 28 23.14 -13.26 17.19
N ASN A 29 22.68 -14.27 17.96
CA ASN A 29 22.15 -15.53 17.40
C ASN A 29 20.68 -15.46 16.93
N GLY A 30 20.09 -14.27 16.82
CA GLY A 30 18.67 -14.06 16.53
C GLY A 30 18.31 -13.81 15.07
N TYR A 31 19.28 -13.78 14.15
CA TYR A 31 19.01 -13.67 12.70
C TYR A 31 19.46 -14.94 11.99
N VAL A 32 18.54 -15.88 11.83
CA VAL A 32 18.67 -16.86 10.75
C VAL A 32 18.52 -16.07 9.46
N SER A 33 19.64 -15.90 8.75
CA SER A 33 19.61 -15.43 7.37
C SER A 33 18.81 -16.44 6.55
N PHE A 34 17.57 -16.09 6.21
CA PHE A 34 16.76 -16.78 5.19
C PHE A 34 17.29 -16.52 3.77
N TYR A 35 18.55 -16.11 3.62
CA TYR A 35 19.19 -16.04 2.32
C TYR A 35 19.41 -17.47 1.83
N ASN A 36 18.38 -18.03 1.19
CA ASN A 36 18.52 -19.20 0.36
C ASN A 36 19.11 -18.70 -0.97
N PRO A 37 20.40 -18.98 -1.27
CA PRO A 37 21.05 -18.50 -2.49
C PRO A 37 20.41 -19.07 -3.78
N GLU A 38 19.50 -20.04 -3.66
CA GLU A 38 18.77 -20.62 -4.79
C GLU A 38 17.42 -19.95 -5.08
N PHE A 39 16.94 -19.04 -4.23
CA PHE A 39 15.69 -18.33 -4.49
C PHE A 39 15.90 -17.31 -5.62
N LYS A 40 15.54 -17.70 -6.83
CA LYS A 40 15.38 -16.79 -7.97
C LYS A 40 13.92 -16.32 -7.94
N PRO A 41 13.63 -15.07 -7.57
CA PRO A 41 12.28 -14.56 -7.67
C PRO A 41 11.80 -14.65 -9.11
N ASP A 42 10.56 -15.06 -9.32
CA ASP A 42 9.95 -15.11 -10.65
C ASP A 42 9.93 -13.70 -11.24
N VAL A 43 10.59 -13.54 -12.39
CA VAL A 43 10.57 -12.31 -13.17
C VAL A 43 9.54 -12.50 -14.26
N ILE A 44 8.52 -11.65 -14.26
CA ILE A 44 7.44 -11.70 -15.25
C ILE A 44 7.64 -10.63 -16.32
N ALA A 45 7.17 -10.91 -17.53
CA ALA A 45 7.14 -9.92 -18.61
C ALA A 45 6.02 -8.89 -18.40
N LEU A 46 6.06 -7.77 -19.13
CA LEU A 46 5.00 -6.75 -19.05
C LEU A 46 3.63 -7.32 -19.45
N GLU A 47 3.59 -8.14 -20.51
CA GLU A 47 2.37 -8.80 -20.97
C GLU A 47 1.78 -9.74 -19.90
N GLU A 48 2.63 -10.50 -19.23
CA GLU A 48 2.24 -11.39 -18.13
C GLU A 48 1.69 -10.59 -16.93
N MET A 49 2.37 -9.50 -16.54
CA MET A 49 1.86 -8.58 -15.52
C MET A 49 0.47 -8.03 -15.88
N VAL A 50 0.27 -7.61 -17.14
CA VAL A 50 -1.01 -7.10 -17.63
C VAL A 50 -2.09 -8.18 -17.58
N ASN A 51 -1.77 -9.41 -17.97
CA ASN A 51 -2.69 -10.54 -17.95
C ASN A 51 -3.08 -10.93 -16.52
N ASP A 52 -2.14 -10.96 -15.60
CA ASP A 52 -2.39 -11.22 -14.18
C ASP A 52 -3.33 -10.19 -13.57
N ILE A 53 -3.07 -8.89 -13.81
CA ILE A 53 -3.90 -7.81 -13.30
C ILE A 53 -5.33 -7.92 -13.86
N LYS A 54 -5.49 -8.22 -15.15
CA LYS A 54 -6.81 -8.47 -15.74
C LYS A 54 -7.50 -9.68 -15.13
N ALA A 55 -6.76 -10.77 -14.90
CA ALA A 55 -7.29 -12.00 -14.30
C ALA A 55 -7.69 -11.81 -12.83
N VAL A 56 -6.98 -10.96 -12.08
CA VAL A 56 -7.36 -10.56 -10.72
C VAL A 56 -8.59 -9.67 -10.75
N TYR A 57 -8.63 -8.69 -11.64
CA TYR A 57 -9.75 -7.77 -11.82
C TYR A 57 -11.06 -8.49 -12.17
N SER A 58 -11.00 -9.50 -13.04
CA SER A 58 -12.19 -10.24 -13.51
C SER A 58 -12.80 -11.16 -12.45
N ARG A 59 -12.17 -11.36 -11.29
CA ARG A 59 -12.71 -12.23 -10.23
C ARG A 59 -13.99 -11.64 -9.66
N PRO A 60 -14.99 -12.48 -9.34
CA PRO A 60 -16.14 -12.04 -8.54
C PRO A 60 -15.70 -11.43 -7.22
N VAL A 61 -16.43 -10.44 -6.69
CA VAL A 61 -16.02 -9.70 -5.47
C VAL A 61 -15.73 -10.59 -4.28
N LYS A 62 -16.48 -11.68 -4.14
CA LYS A 62 -16.32 -12.69 -3.07
C LYS A 62 -14.94 -13.37 -3.07
N ASP A 63 -14.26 -13.37 -4.22
CA ASP A 63 -12.96 -13.99 -4.44
C ASP A 63 -11.83 -12.92 -4.47
N THR A 64 -12.14 -11.70 -4.02
CA THR A 64 -11.21 -10.57 -3.91
C THR A 64 -11.00 -10.13 -2.47
N SER A 65 -9.90 -9.41 -2.21
CA SER A 65 -9.59 -8.82 -0.91
C SER A 65 -10.14 -7.40 -0.75
N VAL A 66 -10.99 -6.91 -1.66
CA VAL A 66 -11.40 -5.50 -1.71
C VAL A 66 -11.90 -4.99 -0.37
N PHE A 67 -12.81 -5.71 0.28
CA PHE A 67 -13.41 -5.27 1.53
C PHE A 67 -12.45 -5.31 2.73
N ILE A 68 -11.36 -6.07 2.63
CA ILE A 68 -10.29 -6.17 3.64
C ILE A 68 -9.25 -5.07 3.42
N ASP A 69 -8.93 -4.78 2.16
CA ASP A 69 -7.87 -3.84 1.79
C ASP A 69 -8.34 -2.38 1.86
N ILE A 70 -9.60 -2.08 1.50
CA ILE A 70 -10.11 -0.70 1.50
C ILE A 70 -9.96 0.00 2.86
N PRO A 71 -10.27 -0.60 4.02
CA PRO A 71 -10.02 0.02 5.33
C PRO A 71 -8.57 0.47 5.56
N ARG A 72 -7.61 -0.26 4.99
CA ARG A 72 -6.18 0.04 5.11
C ARG A 72 -5.68 1.03 4.07
N LEU A 73 -6.31 1.04 2.89
CA LEU A 73 -5.86 1.80 1.74
C LEU A 73 -6.62 3.10 1.53
N ALA A 74 -7.85 3.24 2.04
CA ALA A 74 -8.62 4.48 1.94
C ALA A 74 -7.86 5.73 2.46
N PRO A 75 -7.08 5.66 3.56
CA PRO A 75 -6.23 6.79 3.98
C PRO A 75 -5.16 7.21 2.99
N LYS A 76 -4.91 6.43 1.93
CA LYS A 76 -3.92 6.70 0.87
C LYS A 76 -4.55 7.15 -0.44
N VAL A 77 -5.89 7.20 -0.51
CA VAL A 77 -6.64 7.48 -1.74
C VAL A 77 -6.91 8.98 -1.87
N GLN A 78 -6.74 9.49 -3.09
CA GLN A 78 -7.17 10.82 -3.51
C GLN A 78 -8.11 10.67 -4.71
N VAL A 79 -9.23 11.39 -4.69
CA VAL A 79 -10.21 11.38 -5.78
C VAL A 79 -10.22 12.77 -6.41
N PHE A 80 -10.09 12.81 -7.72
CA PHE A 80 -10.12 13.98 -8.57
C PHE A 80 -11.30 13.87 -9.52
N LYS A 81 -12.04 14.97 -9.71
CA LYS A 81 -13.07 15.12 -10.74
C LYS A 81 -12.72 16.37 -11.53
N ASP A 82 -12.60 16.23 -12.85
CA ASP A 82 -12.20 17.33 -13.73
C ASP A 82 -10.90 18.02 -13.25
N SER A 83 -9.90 17.22 -12.87
CA SER A 83 -8.61 17.66 -12.31
C SER A 83 -8.68 18.39 -10.95
N LEU A 84 -9.84 18.50 -10.33
CA LEU A 84 -10.00 19.08 -9.00
C LEU A 84 -10.04 17.98 -7.93
N LEU A 85 -9.19 18.11 -6.91
CA LEU A 85 -9.19 17.22 -5.76
C LEU A 85 -10.50 17.39 -4.97
N VAL A 86 -11.34 16.36 -4.99
CA VAL A 86 -12.66 16.34 -4.31
C VAL A 86 -12.64 15.54 -3.02
N VAL A 87 -11.78 14.52 -2.92
CA VAL A 87 -11.59 13.73 -1.70
C VAL A 87 -10.10 13.49 -1.48
N SER A 88 -9.65 13.60 -0.23
CA SER A 88 -8.28 13.24 0.16
C SER A 88 -8.30 12.43 1.45
N GLY A 89 -8.17 11.11 1.32
CA GLY A 89 -7.94 10.20 2.46
C GLY A 89 -6.78 10.67 3.36
N PRO A 90 -5.61 11.06 2.81
CA PRO A 90 -4.49 11.52 3.64
C PRO A 90 -4.84 12.69 4.56
N LYS A 91 -5.49 13.73 4.02
CA LYS A 91 -5.91 14.90 4.81
C LYS A 91 -6.95 14.54 5.88
N ILE A 92 -7.86 13.62 5.59
CA ILE A 92 -8.89 13.17 6.54
C ILE A 92 -8.25 12.37 7.67
N SER A 93 -7.28 11.53 7.35
CA SER A 93 -6.49 10.75 8.30
C SER A 93 -5.74 11.67 9.28
N GLU A 94 -5.15 12.76 8.78
CA GLU A 94 -4.47 13.77 9.61
C GLU A 94 -5.44 14.54 10.51
N GLN A 95 -6.64 14.84 10.03
CA GLN A 95 -7.65 15.61 10.76
C GLN A 95 -8.38 14.78 11.84
N ASN A 96 -8.47 13.45 11.66
CA ASN A 96 -9.24 12.55 12.51
C ASN A 96 -8.37 11.37 12.97
N PRO A 97 -7.30 11.60 13.76
CA PRO A 97 -6.34 10.55 14.11
C PRO A 97 -6.95 9.35 14.85
N ASP A 98 -8.00 9.58 15.65
CA ASP A 98 -8.65 8.53 16.44
C ASP A 98 -9.53 7.58 15.59
N TYR A 99 -10.03 8.04 14.43
CA TYR A 99 -10.96 7.33 13.55
C TYR A 99 -10.58 7.43 12.08
N GLN A 100 -9.27 7.46 11.83
CA GLN A 100 -8.71 7.77 10.51
C GLN A 100 -9.23 6.80 9.43
N ALA A 101 -9.37 5.52 9.75
CA ALA A 101 -9.74 4.51 8.76
C ALA A 101 -11.24 4.63 8.42
N GLU A 102 -12.10 4.73 9.43
CA GLU A 102 -13.54 4.85 9.30
C GLU A 102 -13.94 6.08 8.49
N GLU A 103 -13.42 7.24 8.86
CA GLU A 103 -13.72 8.50 8.17
C GLU A 103 -13.14 8.52 6.75
N CYS A 104 -11.97 7.89 6.53
CA CYS A 104 -11.44 7.73 5.18
C CYS A 104 -12.30 6.79 4.33
N ILE A 105 -12.78 5.66 4.87
CA ILE A 105 -13.71 4.75 4.16
C ILE A 105 -14.95 5.53 3.75
N LYS A 106 -15.57 6.26 4.68
CA LYS A 106 -16.77 7.08 4.41
C LYS A 106 -16.51 8.05 3.27
N ALA A 107 -15.49 8.87 3.41
CA ALA A 107 -15.24 9.96 2.49
C ALA A 107 -14.83 9.46 1.10
N VAL A 108 -13.98 8.45 1.02
CA VAL A 108 -13.53 7.88 -0.26
C VAL A 108 -14.70 7.21 -0.97
N VAL A 109 -15.46 6.35 -0.30
CA VAL A 109 -16.51 5.57 -0.96
C VAL A 109 -17.72 6.44 -1.30
N CYS A 110 -18.17 7.31 -0.39
CA CYS A 110 -19.28 8.23 -0.66
C CYS A 110 -18.89 9.30 -1.69
N GLY A 111 -17.66 9.83 -1.58
CA GLY A 111 -17.16 10.85 -2.51
C GLY A 111 -16.90 10.28 -3.90
N LEU A 112 -16.46 9.03 -4.02
CA LEU A 112 -16.36 8.32 -5.29
C LEU A 112 -17.74 8.15 -5.94
N ALA A 113 -18.72 7.59 -5.21
CA ALA A 113 -20.09 7.44 -5.72
C ALA A 113 -20.70 8.78 -6.16
N SER A 114 -20.51 9.84 -5.36
CA SER A 114 -20.98 11.20 -5.68
C SER A 114 -20.29 11.76 -6.93
N SER A 115 -18.99 11.52 -7.08
CA SER A 115 -18.20 12.01 -8.21
C SER A 115 -18.51 11.28 -9.51
N LEU A 116 -18.98 10.03 -9.43
CA LEU A 116 -19.46 9.22 -10.56
C LEU A 116 -20.91 9.55 -10.96
N ASP A 117 -21.53 10.53 -10.31
CA ASP A 117 -22.93 10.94 -10.50
C ASP A 117 -23.95 9.87 -10.04
N GLU A 118 -23.53 8.92 -9.21
CA GLU A 118 -24.36 7.84 -8.63
C GLU A 118 -25.03 8.31 -7.32
N LYS A 119 -25.92 9.31 -7.43
CA LYS A 119 -26.53 9.99 -6.27
C LYS A 119 -27.26 9.04 -5.32
N GLU A 120 -27.98 8.06 -5.84
CA GLU A 120 -28.72 7.10 -5.03
C GLU A 120 -27.79 6.24 -4.17
N LEU A 121 -26.71 5.73 -4.78
CA LEU A 121 -25.69 4.96 -4.06
C LEU A 121 -24.98 5.82 -3.02
N ALA A 122 -24.59 7.04 -3.38
CA ALA A 122 -23.97 7.99 -2.45
C ALA A 122 -24.86 8.28 -1.23
N ASN A 123 -26.17 8.47 -1.44
CA ASN A 123 -27.13 8.70 -0.36
C ASN A 123 -27.33 7.45 0.52
N LYS A 124 -27.39 6.25 -0.09
CA LYS A 124 -27.48 4.98 0.65
C LYS A 124 -26.25 4.77 1.54
N LEU A 125 -25.05 4.95 0.97
CA LEU A 125 -23.78 4.87 1.70
C LEU A 125 -23.77 5.84 2.88
N THR A 126 -24.06 7.12 2.63
CA THR A 126 -24.07 8.16 3.66
C THR A 126 -25.06 7.88 4.77
N SER A 127 -26.29 7.48 4.42
CA SER A 127 -27.37 7.25 5.41
C SER A 127 -27.20 5.97 6.22
N THR A 128 -26.41 5.00 5.75
CA THR A 128 -26.15 3.75 6.48
C THR A 128 -24.84 3.76 7.26
N TYR A 129 -23.93 4.71 7.03
CA TYR A 129 -22.62 4.75 7.69
C TYR A 129 -22.70 4.63 9.22
N ASP A 130 -23.51 5.46 9.87
CA ASP A 130 -23.62 5.49 11.34
C ASP A 130 -24.14 4.17 11.93
N LYS A 131 -24.90 3.39 11.16
CA LYS A 131 -25.36 2.05 11.55
C LYS A 131 -24.19 1.06 11.67
N TYR A 132 -23.19 1.18 10.81
CA TYR A 132 -22.03 0.27 10.78
C TYR A 132 -20.87 0.77 11.63
N PHE A 133 -20.76 2.08 11.84
CA PHE A 133 -19.73 2.70 12.67
C PHE A 133 -20.30 3.45 13.89
N PRO A 134 -21.22 2.85 14.69
CA PRO A 134 -21.91 3.55 15.78
C PRO A 134 -20.95 3.95 16.92
N TYR A 135 -19.78 3.31 16.99
CA TYR A 135 -18.77 3.60 18.00
C TYR A 135 -17.99 4.89 17.72
N VAL A 136 -17.96 5.36 16.47
CA VAL A 136 -17.30 6.61 16.08
C VAL A 136 -18.01 7.79 16.75
N SER A 137 -19.34 7.87 16.63
CA SER A 137 -20.13 8.90 17.32
C SER A 137 -20.06 8.76 18.85
N GLY A 138 -19.98 7.53 19.34
CA GLY A 138 -19.86 7.23 20.77
C GLY A 138 -18.45 7.42 21.35
N LYS A 139 -17.46 7.79 20.52
CA LYS A 139 -16.04 7.88 20.87
C LYS A 139 -15.50 6.63 21.59
N ARG A 140 -15.82 5.45 21.06
CA ARG A 140 -15.35 4.15 21.59
C ARG A 140 -14.36 3.49 20.63
N ASN A 141 -13.70 2.43 21.10
CA ASN A 141 -12.84 1.61 20.26
C ASN A 141 -13.68 0.69 19.37
N GLY A 142 -13.23 0.48 18.14
CA GLY A 142 -13.80 -0.47 17.20
C GLY A 142 -12.75 -0.94 16.20
N ASP A 143 -13.12 -1.96 15.41
CA ASP A 143 -12.26 -2.52 14.37
C ASP A 143 -12.74 -2.06 12.99
N ALA A 144 -12.12 -1.00 12.47
CA ALA A 144 -12.46 -0.42 11.18
C ALA A 144 -12.47 -1.44 10.03
N ALA A 145 -11.65 -2.51 10.10
CA ALA A 145 -11.60 -3.52 9.07
C ALA A 145 -12.86 -4.38 9.06
N ILE A 146 -13.29 -4.87 10.23
CA ILE A 146 -14.48 -5.72 10.38
C ILE A 146 -15.76 -4.93 10.03
N PHE A 147 -15.89 -3.73 10.58
CA PHE A 147 -17.07 -2.88 10.35
C PHE A 147 -17.09 -2.32 8.92
N GLY A 148 -15.91 -1.96 8.38
CA GLY A 148 -15.76 -1.54 6.98
C GLY A 148 -16.13 -2.64 6.00
N GLU A 149 -15.69 -3.88 6.23
CA GLU A 149 -16.09 -5.01 5.39
C GLU A 149 -17.61 -5.20 5.36
N SER A 150 -18.24 -5.18 6.53
CA SER A 150 -19.70 -5.34 6.66
C SER A 150 -20.46 -4.19 5.98
N TYR A 151 -19.98 -2.96 6.15
CA TYR A 151 -20.55 -1.76 5.55
C TYR A 151 -20.49 -1.81 4.02
N LEU A 152 -19.33 -2.18 3.46
CA LEU A 152 -19.14 -2.23 2.01
C LEU A 152 -19.94 -3.37 1.36
N LYS A 153 -19.98 -4.55 1.98
CA LYS A 153 -20.74 -5.72 1.48
C LYS A 153 -22.24 -5.47 1.37
N GLU A 154 -22.84 -4.77 2.33
CA GLU A 154 -24.28 -4.47 2.30
C GLU A 154 -24.60 -3.38 1.26
N ASN A 155 -23.71 -2.40 1.13
CA ASN A 155 -24.02 -1.19 0.40
C ASN A 155 -23.69 -1.28 -1.09
N ILE A 156 -22.62 -1.98 -1.46
CA ILE A 156 -22.06 -2.02 -2.81
C ILE A 156 -22.35 -3.38 -3.46
N LYS A 157 -22.84 -3.35 -4.69
CA LYS A 157 -23.16 -4.54 -5.49
C LYS A 157 -22.09 -4.82 -6.55
N GLU A 158 -22.08 -6.05 -7.07
CA GLU A 158 -21.10 -6.49 -8.08
C GLU A 158 -21.13 -5.59 -9.32
N GLU A 159 -22.32 -5.12 -9.70
CA GLU A 159 -22.55 -4.29 -10.87
C GLU A 159 -22.18 -2.81 -10.68
N ASP A 160 -21.88 -2.32 -9.47
CA ASP A 160 -21.63 -0.89 -9.24
C ASP A 160 -20.25 -0.48 -9.80
N LEU A 161 -20.17 0.67 -10.50
CA LEU A 161 -18.89 1.16 -11.02
C LEU A 161 -17.92 1.52 -9.87
N VAL A 162 -18.47 1.96 -8.73
CA VAL A 162 -17.70 2.12 -7.49
C VAL A 162 -16.94 0.84 -7.16
N LEU A 163 -17.57 -0.34 -7.24
CA LEU A 163 -16.90 -1.60 -6.92
C LEU A 163 -15.77 -1.91 -7.90
N SER A 164 -16.03 -1.75 -9.20
CA SER A 164 -15.01 -1.90 -10.24
C SER A 164 -13.76 -1.08 -9.91
N ILE A 165 -13.93 0.17 -9.46
CA ILE A 165 -12.82 1.01 -9.05
C ILE A 165 -12.19 0.49 -7.76
N LEU A 166 -12.97 0.16 -6.71
CA LEU A 166 -12.43 -0.35 -5.45
C LEU A 166 -11.62 -1.64 -5.64
N LYS A 167 -12.01 -2.54 -6.56
CA LYS A 167 -11.26 -3.76 -6.89
C LYS A 167 -9.83 -3.48 -7.35
N THR A 168 -9.60 -2.33 -7.98
CA THR A 168 -8.25 -1.89 -8.37
C THR A 168 -7.40 -1.43 -7.18
N ILE A 169 -8.04 -1.03 -6.08
CA ILE A 169 -7.41 -0.55 -4.85
C ILE A 169 -7.19 -1.74 -3.88
N THR A 170 -6.44 -2.73 -4.34
CA THR A 170 -6.14 -3.94 -3.55
C THR A 170 -4.65 -4.26 -3.60
N GLN A 171 -4.15 -4.97 -2.61
CA GLN A 171 -2.74 -5.39 -2.58
C GLN A 171 -2.43 -6.39 -3.71
N CYS A 172 -3.40 -7.23 -4.08
CA CYS A 172 -3.22 -8.24 -5.11
C CYS A 172 -3.05 -7.62 -6.51
N MET A 173 -3.79 -6.57 -6.85
CA MET A 173 -3.61 -5.83 -8.11
C MET A 173 -2.21 -5.21 -8.24
N PHE A 174 -1.62 -4.86 -7.10
CA PHE A 174 -0.32 -4.24 -7.04
C PHE A 174 0.84 -5.27 -7.04
N ALA A 175 0.59 -6.51 -6.63
CA ALA A 175 1.60 -7.54 -6.46
C ALA A 175 2.32 -7.90 -7.79
N SER A 176 1.58 -8.08 -8.88
CA SER A 176 2.18 -8.38 -10.19
C SER A 176 3.05 -7.21 -10.68
N ALA A 177 2.64 -5.96 -10.43
CA ALA A 177 3.49 -4.81 -10.77
C ALA A 177 4.79 -4.82 -9.95
N VAL A 178 4.76 -5.20 -8.67
CA VAL A 178 5.98 -5.38 -7.87
C VAL A 178 6.88 -6.49 -8.44
N GLN A 179 6.31 -7.59 -8.92
CA GLN A 179 7.06 -8.69 -9.55
C GLN A 179 7.75 -8.24 -10.85
N TYR A 180 7.08 -7.42 -11.66
CA TYR A 180 7.67 -6.83 -12.86
C TYR A 180 8.95 -6.02 -12.58
N TYR A 181 9.04 -5.35 -11.43
CA TYR A 181 10.23 -4.60 -11.00
C TYR A 181 11.31 -5.44 -10.30
N VAL A 182 11.13 -6.76 -10.16
CA VAL A 182 12.13 -7.64 -9.53
C VAL A 182 13.54 -7.52 -10.16
N PRO A 183 13.73 -7.41 -11.48
CA PRO A 183 15.07 -7.22 -12.06
C PRO A 183 15.79 -5.99 -11.51
N LEU A 184 15.06 -4.89 -11.30
CA LEU A 184 15.59 -3.68 -10.68
C LEU A 184 16.02 -3.96 -9.24
N ARG A 185 15.16 -4.63 -8.46
CA ARG A 185 15.42 -4.99 -7.05
C ARG A 185 16.62 -5.91 -6.87
N MET A 186 16.79 -6.87 -7.78
CA MET A 186 17.89 -7.84 -7.76
C MET A 186 19.24 -7.16 -8.03
N LYS A 187 19.25 -6.12 -8.87
CA LYS A 187 20.47 -5.37 -9.17
C LYS A 187 20.74 -4.26 -8.16
N PHE A 188 19.69 -3.60 -7.70
CA PHE A 188 19.72 -2.43 -6.82
C PHE A 188 18.73 -2.65 -5.68
N PRO A 189 19.16 -3.23 -4.55
CA PRO A 189 18.27 -3.50 -3.43
C PRO A 189 17.63 -2.20 -2.90
N TYR A 190 16.30 -2.18 -2.86
CA TYR A 190 15.50 -1.07 -2.32
C TYR A 190 14.42 -1.57 -1.35
N ARG A 191 13.85 -0.63 -0.61
CA ARG A 191 12.80 -0.82 0.39
C ARG A 191 11.71 0.25 0.26
N ASP A 192 10.51 -0.12 0.67
CA ASP A 192 9.36 0.77 0.74
C ASP A 192 9.66 2.00 1.62
N VAL A 193 9.36 3.19 1.12
CA VAL A 193 9.39 4.41 1.92
C VAL A 193 8.11 4.48 2.77
N PRO A 194 8.18 4.82 4.07
CA PRO A 194 6.99 5.04 4.89
C PRO A 194 6.07 6.07 4.23
N ASN A 195 4.77 5.75 4.14
CA ASN A 195 3.77 6.55 3.40
C ASN A 195 4.11 6.81 1.92
N GLY A 196 5.00 6.01 1.34
CA GLY A 196 5.41 6.10 -0.06
C GLY A 196 4.37 5.57 -1.04
N TRP A 197 3.28 4.97 -0.57
CA TRP A 197 2.20 4.48 -1.42
C TRP A 197 0.99 5.43 -1.37
N ARG A 198 0.60 5.95 -2.53
CA ARG A 198 -0.61 6.75 -2.76
C ARG A 198 -1.43 6.18 -3.93
N VAL A 199 -2.73 6.39 -3.92
CA VAL A 199 -3.62 6.04 -5.05
C VAL A 199 -4.40 7.26 -5.48
N ASP A 200 -4.23 7.67 -6.73
CA ASP A 200 -4.93 8.81 -7.32
C ASP A 200 -6.01 8.28 -8.27
N ILE A 201 -7.24 8.74 -8.13
CA ILE A 201 -8.40 8.36 -8.95
C ILE A 201 -8.88 9.61 -9.68
N ASP A 202 -8.69 9.69 -10.99
CA ASP A 202 -9.15 10.80 -11.83
C ASP A 202 -10.37 10.38 -12.64
N ILE A 203 -11.49 11.07 -12.41
CA ILE A 203 -12.78 10.78 -13.04
C ILE A 203 -13.00 11.75 -14.19
N THR A 204 -13.15 11.18 -15.39
CA THR A 204 -13.55 11.89 -16.60
C THR A 204 -14.96 11.45 -17.03
N PRO A 205 -15.58 12.12 -18.02
CA PRO A 205 -16.89 11.71 -18.53
C PRO A 205 -16.94 10.28 -19.08
N LYS A 206 -15.83 9.76 -19.64
CA LYS A 206 -15.81 8.45 -20.31
C LYS A 206 -15.03 7.38 -19.55
N THR A 207 -14.02 7.79 -18.80
CA THR A 207 -13.09 6.86 -18.14
C THR A 207 -12.81 7.27 -16.72
N VAL A 208 -12.37 6.29 -15.92
CA VAL A 208 -11.76 6.51 -14.62
C VAL A 208 -10.32 6.04 -14.69
N ILE A 209 -9.39 6.93 -14.35
CA ILE A 209 -7.96 6.66 -14.34
C ILE A 209 -7.55 6.42 -12.90
N ILE A 210 -7.11 5.20 -12.59
CA ILE A 210 -6.60 4.85 -11.27
C ILE A 210 -5.09 4.72 -11.38
N LYS A 211 -4.37 5.50 -10.59
CA LYS A 211 -2.91 5.53 -10.59
C LYS A 211 -2.37 5.24 -9.19
N HIS A 212 -1.75 4.08 -9.05
CA HIS A 212 -0.99 3.75 -7.85
C HIS A 212 0.39 4.34 -7.99
N HIS A 213 0.82 5.12 -7.01
CA HIS A 213 2.18 5.64 -6.89
C HIS A 213 2.90 4.88 -5.80
N LYS A 214 4.15 4.49 -6.05
CA LYS A 214 5.00 3.92 -5.02
C LYS A 214 6.39 4.49 -5.04
N ARG A 215 6.78 5.03 -3.89
CA ARG A 215 8.11 5.54 -3.60
C ARG A 215 8.94 4.48 -2.88
N GLU A 216 10.14 4.27 -3.41
CA GLU A 216 11.11 3.29 -2.95
C GLU A 216 12.45 4.00 -2.72
N ALA A 217 13.21 3.51 -1.75
CA ALA A 217 14.54 4.04 -1.45
C ALA A 217 15.56 2.90 -1.36
N SER A 218 16.81 3.20 -1.69
CA SER A 218 17.91 2.25 -1.55
C SER A 218 17.98 1.65 -0.14
N VAL A 219 18.28 0.35 -0.06
CA VAL A 219 18.63 -0.32 1.21
C VAL A 219 19.98 0.16 1.71
N ILE A 220 20.92 0.42 0.79
CA ILE A 220 22.18 1.08 1.12
C ILE A 220 21.85 2.55 1.35
N THR A 221 22.08 3.01 2.58
CA THR A 221 21.71 4.35 3.05
C THR A 221 22.02 5.42 2.00
N ASP A 222 20.98 6.19 1.67
CA ASP A 222 21.03 7.41 0.86
C ASP A 222 21.60 7.30 -0.55
N GLN A 223 21.72 6.13 -1.19
CA GLN A 223 22.23 6.08 -2.57
C GLN A 223 21.24 6.64 -3.61
N PHE A 224 19.98 6.25 -3.53
CA PHE A 224 18.95 6.69 -4.47
C PHE A 224 17.56 6.56 -3.88
N PHE A 225 16.62 7.28 -4.45
CA PHE A 225 15.19 7.02 -4.33
C PHE A 225 14.51 7.17 -5.69
N PHE A 226 13.41 6.46 -5.87
CA PHE A 226 12.64 6.54 -7.11
C PHE A 226 11.15 6.38 -6.81
N GLU A 227 10.33 6.88 -7.73
CA GLU A 227 8.89 6.72 -7.69
C GLU A 227 8.44 6.09 -9.00
N TRP A 228 7.64 5.03 -8.89
CA TRP A 228 7.04 4.36 -10.03
C TRP A 228 5.53 4.33 -9.86
N SER A 229 4.82 4.16 -10.98
CA SER A 229 3.37 4.11 -10.98
C SER A 229 2.81 2.94 -11.76
N LEU A 230 1.67 2.44 -11.31
CA LEU A 230 0.77 1.54 -12.04
C LEU A 230 -0.50 2.32 -12.37
N LYS A 231 -0.76 2.54 -13.65
CA LYS A 231 -1.94 3.21 -14.19
C LYS A 231 -2.90 2.19 -14.78
N LEU A 232 -4.15 2.27 -14.36
CA LEU A 232 -5.28 1.48 -14.84
C LEU A 232 -6.33 2.45 -15.38
N ILE A 233 -6.86 2.20 -16.57
CA ILE A 233 -7.95 3.01 -17.14
C ILE A 233 -9.19 2.15 -17.29
N ILE A 234 -10.22 2.46 -16.50
CA ILE A 234 -11.54 1.82 -16.59
C ILE A 234 -12.42 2.62 -17.55
N ASP A 235 -13.06 1.94 -18.49
CA ASP A 235 -14.15 2.54 -19.28
C ASP A 235 -15.44 2.55 -18.43
N ARG A 236 -16.08 3.71 -18.29
CA ARG A 236 -17.26 3.86 -17.41
C ARG A 236 -18.48 3.10 -17.91
N SER A 237 -18.60 2.88 -19.22
CA SER A 237 -19.74 2.20 -19.82
C SER A 237 -19.63 0.69 -19.66
N SER A 238 -18.47 0.12 -19.98
CA SER A 238 -18.25 -1.33 -19.87
C SER A 238 -17.88 -1.76 -18.46
N LYS A 239 -17.36 -0.84 -17.63
CA LYS A 239 -16.78 -1.11 -16.32
C LYS A 239 -15.59 -2.07 -16.39
N GLU A 240 -14.90 -2.09 -17.53
CA GLU A 240 -13.74 -2.94 -17.77
C GLU A 240 -12.44 -2.12 -17.85
N ILE A 241 -11.32 -2.76 -17.52
CA ILE A 241 -10.01 -2.15 -17.68
C ILE A 241 -9.63 -2.15 -19.18
N SER A 242 -9.61 -0.96 -19.76
CA SER A 242 -9.22 -0.71 -21.15
C SER A 242 -7.71 -0.63 -21.36
N GLU A 243 -6.97 -0.13 -20.35
CA GLU A 243 -5.53 0.09 -20.45
C GLU A 243 -4.85 -0.17 -19.09
N ILE A 244 -3.68 -0.80 -19.14
CA ILE A 244 -2.79 -1.02 -18.00
C ILE A 244 -1.40 -0.55 -18.43
N LYS A 245 -0.79 0.34 -17.66
CA LYS A 245 0.58 0.82 -17.88
C LYS A 245 1.34 0.90 -16.56
N THR A 246 2.63 0.67 -16.61
CA THR A 246 3.53 0.89 -15.48
C THR A 246 4.76 1.65 -15.95
N CYS A 247 5.31 2.51 -15.11
CA CYS A 247 6.57 3.18 -15.41
C CYS A 247 7.25 3.71 -14.15
N VAL A 248 8.58 3.86 -14.21
CA VAL A 248 9.30 4.72 -13.26
C VAL A 248 9.19 6.17 -13.71
N GLU A 249 8.60 7.00 -12.86
CA GLU A 249 8.27 8.40 -13.16
C GLU A 249 9.39 9.36 -12.74
N TYR A 250 10.09 9.00 -11.67
CA TYR A 250 11.09 9.84 -11.06
C TYR A 250 12.21 8.99 -10.47
N VAL A 251 13.45 9.42 -10.65
CA VAL A 251 14.62 8.86 -9.99
C VAL A 251 15.55 9.98 -9.55
N ASN A 252 16.11 9.85 -8.36
CA ASN A 252 17.11 10.74 -7.83
C ASN A 252 18.23 9.91 -7.21
N PHE A 253 19.45 10.26 -7.59
CA PHE A 253 20.68 9.67 -7.08
C PHE A 253 21.37 10.71 -6.20
N SER A 254 21.86 10.28 -5.04
CA SER A 254 22.74 11.12 -4.24
C SER A 254 24.17 11.09 -4.77
N ASP A 255 25.00 11.95 -4.19
CA ASP A 255 26.45 11.97 -4.44
C ASP A 255 27.16 10.68 -4.02
N GLN A 256 26.51 9.82 -3.22
CA GLN A 256 27.05 8.53 -2.80
C GLN A 256 26.86 7.41 -3.85
N CYS A 257 25.98 7.61 -4.84
CA CYS A 257 25.79 6.64 -5.92
C CYS A 257 26.79 6.90 -7.04
N ASN A 258 27.68 5.95 -7.32
CA ASN A 258 28.67 6.11 -8.37
C ASN A 258 28.01 6.16 -9.77
N VAL A 259 28.65 6.88 -10.70
CA VAL A 259 28.13 7.13 -12.06
C VAL A 259 27.86 5.84 -12.83
N ALA A 260 28.67 4.79 -12.64
CA ALA A 260 28.49 3.53 -13.34
C ALA A 260 27.18 2.83 -12.92
N ASP A 261 26.85 2.88 -11.64
CA ASP A 261 25.61 2.32 -11.09
C ASP A 261 24.40 3.17 -11.44
N GLN A 262 24.52 4.51 -11.45
CA GLN A 262 23.47 5.40 -11.97
C GLN A 262 23.13 5.08 -13.43
N ASN A 263 24.14 4.89 -14.29
CA ASN A 263 23.96 4.56 -15.70
C ASN A 263 23.28 3.21 -15.89
N LYS A 264 23.71 2.18 -15.14
CA LYS A 264 23.07 0.85 -15.15
C LYS A 264 21.62 0.91 -14.67
N PHE A 265 21.33 1.69 -13.62
CA PHE A 265 19.98 1.86 -13.09
C PHE A 265 19.06 2.47 -14.15
N ARG A 266 19.52 3.54 -14.82
CA ARG A 266 18.80 4.18 -15.93
C ARG A 266 18.55 3.22 -17.09
N GLN A 267 19.55 2.42 -17.47
CA GLN A 267 19.39 1.41 -18.53
C GLN A 267 18.29 0.37 -18.21
N ILE A 268 18.20 -0.07 -16.95
CA ILE A 268 17.13 -0.99 -16.53
C ILE A 268 15.77 -0.29 -16.59
N ILE A 269 15.67 0.95 -16.10
CA ILE A 269 14.43 1.74 -16.19
C ILE A 269 13.99 1.93 -17.64
N ASP A 270 14.92 2.31 -18.52
CA ASP A 270 14.61 2.52 -19.94
C ASP A 270 14.16 1.22 -20.63
N ALA A 271 14.57 0.06 -20.12
CA ALA A 271 14.07 -1.23 -20.58
C ALA A 271 12.68 -1.55 -20.00
N LEU A 272 12.40 -1.18 -18.76
CA LEU A 272 11.11 -1.39 -18.08
C LEU A 272 10.02 -0.41 -18.53
N ASN A 273 10.39 0.76 -19.04
CA ASN A 273 9.46 1.78 -19.51
C ASN A 273 9.09 1.64 -21.01
N LYS A 274 9.69 0.68 -21.72
CA LYS A 274 9.39 0.37 -23.14
C LYS A 274 8.23 -0.59 -23.26
#